data_AF-A0A813SVM5-F1
#
_entry.id   AF-A0A813SVM5-F1
#
_cell.length_a   1.000
_cell.length_b   1.000
_cell.length_c   1.000
_cell.angle_alpha   90.00
_cell.angle_beta   90.00
_cell.angle_gamma   90.00
#
_symmetry.space_group_name_H-M   'P 1'
#
loop_
_entity.id
_entity.type
_entity.pdbx_description
1 polymer ?
#
loop_
_entity_poly.entity_id
_entity_poly.type
_entity_poly.pdbx_seq_one_letter_code
_entity_poly.pdbx_strand_id
1 'polypeptide(L)'
;MLKTKKYFLSFLVLILIIFTSIAYLGQIDQSFLNQKYKSSNYVISSNKPTGSEDKNKFDQKQDVSFNFNFVQAYPWVKGCNLNSSLFSNFDLSNQIELDYSQPSPSETHEIRIVRGVLVYFPIEQTHNFQYEFRWLYRSWIEMQKYEPTKWRTDLIVFIKNDQKLFNDSQLFFNQLNCSFLHKRQSPLDHPMCTLIDYTPLKDRNLPTNNLNFKNNKELYDFVLKKINIFDDLDQNLNIFYNFLKKRLSTYGYVDSILMGFDGYDYLKKSGYDYLIRSDMDVFLTPLFAKWLPRNCNDFYVGRGGYSSEFNTNRLGRIAANLGFEFASSTNLGSTWYSTPDQFRLVSYLTLFGMAYLSNEEFSQPEREGKLGILLWPDWHYGVLLLYGQNLIMNHLIKTQQLNIIKMIEYLDYPSHYNTDVHKIIHIHVFHGGDMFSKFEFKAGKYDNLTTSVDNPDMAKYYSLRMAIEGKRMSCQELNKLLWIESASKS
;
A
#
# COMPACT_ATOMS: atom_id res chain seq x y z
N MET A 1 -20.00 -8.15 40.43
CA MET A 1 -20.94 -8.66 39.40
C MET A 1 -21.61 -7.59 38.52
N LEU A 2 -21.62 -6.29 38.86
CA LEU A 2 -22.23 -5.27 37.98
C LEU A 2 -21.32 -4.73 36.85
N LYS A 3 -19.99 -4.81 36.96
CA LYS A 3 -19.08 -4.31 35.91
C LYS A 3 -19.05 -5.19 34.65
N THR A 4 -19.22 -6.51 34.78
CA THR A 4 -19.21 -7.45 33.64
C THR A 4 -20.46 -7.36 32.77
N LYS A 5 -21.62 -6.95 33.32
CA LYS A 5 -22.85 -6.74 32.53
C LYS A 5 -22.77 -5.54 31.58
N LYS A 6 -21.98 -4.52 31.90
CA LYS A 6 -21.84 -3.31 31.05
C LYS A 6 -21.01 -3.59 29.79
N TYR A 7 -19.96 -4.40 29.90
CA TYR A 7 -19.16 -4.84 28.75
C TYR A 7 -19.92 -5.83 27.85
N PHE A 8 -20.73 -6.72 28.44
CA PHE A 8 -21.55 -7.65 27.67
C PHE A 8 -22.63 -6.94 26.85
N LEU A 9 -23.24 -5.89 27.41
CA LEU A 9 -24.25 -5.10 26.70
C LEU A 9 -23.64 -4.23 25.60
N SER A 10 -22.47 -3.61 25.81
CA SER A 10 -21.74 -2.90 24.74
C SER A 10 -21.26 -3.83 23.63
N PHE A 11 -20.88 -5.07 23.94
CA PHE A 11 -20.50 -6.08 22.96
C PHE A 11 -21.71 -6.55 22.12
N LEU A 12 -22.86 -6.76 22.76
CA LEU A 12 -24.11 -7.11 22.07
C LEU A 12 -24.63 -5.98 21.17
N VAL A 13 -24.49 -4.71 21.60
CA VAL A 13 -24.86 -3.54 20.77
C VAL A 13 -23.92 -3.41 19.57
N LEU A 14 -22.61 -3.67 19.74
CA LEU A 14 -21.65 -3.67 18.63
C LEU A 14 -21.96 -4.78 17.61
N ILE A 15 -22.31 -5.97 18.07
CA ILE A 15 -22.73 -7.09 17.22
C ILE A 15 -24.04 -6.75 16.47
N LEU A 16 -25.02 -6.16 17.14
CA LEU A 16 -26.28 -5.75 16.50
C LEU A 16 -26.06 -4.68 15.43
N ILE A 17 -25.18 -3.69 15.68
CA ILE A 17 -24.82 -2.67 14.69
C ILE A 17 -24.18 -3.34 13.46
N ILE A 18 -23.25 -4.27 13.65
CA ILE A 18 -22.60 -5.02 12.56
C ILE A 18 -23.63 -5.83 11.75
N PHE A 19 -24.56 -6.55 12.40
CA PHE A 19 -25.58 -7.31 11.69
C PHE A 19 -26.59 -6.42 10.92
N THR A 20 -26.95 -5.26 11.48
CA THR A 20 -27.83 -4.30 10.77
C THR A 20 -27.13 -3.65 9.57
N SER A 21 -25.82 -3.41 9.64
CA SER A 21 -25.03 -2.92 8.51
C SER A 21 -24.86 -3.96 7.40
N ILE A 22 -24.76 -5.25 7.75
CA ILE A 22 -24.72 -6.36 6.77
C ILE A 22 -26.06 -6.53 6.06
N ALA A 23 -27.18 -6.41 6.79
CA ALA A 23 -28.52 -6.46 6.19
C ALA A 23 -28.78 -5.28 5.22
N TYR A 24 -28.22 -4.10 5.50
CA TYR A 24 -28.36 -2.92 4.64
C TYR A 24 -27.50 -2.99 3.37
N LEU A 25 -26.31 -3.60 3.45
CA LEU A 25 -25.44 -3.82 2.29
C LEU A 25 -25.95 -4.93 1.35
N GLY A 26 -26.70 -5.90 1.88
CA GLY A 26 -27.28 -7.00 1.10
C GLY A 26 -28.51 -6.63 0.25
N GLN A 27 -29.08 -5.41 0.38
CA GLN A 27 -30.27 -4.98 -0.36
C GLN A 27 -30.01 -3.97 -1.49
N ILE A 28 -28.77 -3.54 -1.71
CA ILE A 28 -28.44 -2.70 -2.86
C ILE A 28 -28.27 -3.60 -4.09
N ASP A 29 -29.36 -3.74 -4.84
CA ASP A 29 -29.47 -4.48 -6.10
C ASP A 29 -28.38 -4.04 -7.10
N GLN A 30 -27.51 -4.98 -7.49
CA GLN A 30 -26.37 -4.75 -8.40
C GLN A 30 -26.78 -4.52 -9.87
N SER A 31 -28.08 -4.54 -10.18
CA SER A 31 -28.61 -4.26 -11.52
C SER A 31 -28.38 -2.80 -11.97
N PHE A 32 -28.20 -1.85 -11.04
CA PHE A 32 -28.05 -0.42 -11.35
C PHE A 32 -26.63 0.03 -11.76
N LEU A 33 -25.60 -0.80 -11.51
CA LEU A 33 -24.20 -0.45 -11.79
C LEU A 33 -23.73 -0.87 -13.20
N ASN A 34 -24.44 -1.77 -13.88
CA ASN A 34 -24.03 -2.32 -15.17
C ASN A 34 -24.48 -1.52 -16.41
N GLN A 35 -25.18 -0.38 -16.25
CA GLN A 35 -25.75 0.33 -17.39
C GLN A 35 -25.08 1.66 -17.76
N LYS A 36 -24.03 2.11 -17.05
CA LYS A 36 -23.42 3.45 -17.31
C LYS A 36 -21.95 3.48 -17.73
N TYR A 37 -21.32 2.34 -17.97
CA TYR A 37 -20.00 2.28 -18.61
C TYR A 37 -20.13 1.82 -20.07
N LYS A 38 -20.61 2.73 -20.92
CA LYS A 38 -20.29 2.73 -22.35
C LYS A 38 -19.42 3.93 -22.64
N SER A 39 -18.24 3.65 -23.16
CA SER A 39 -17.21 4.55 -23.66
C SER A 39 -17.78 5.76 -24.41
N SER A 40 -17.40 6.97 -24.01
CA SER A 40 -17.50 8.16 -24.84
C SER A 40 -16.14 8.85 -24.92
N ASN A 41 -15.46 8.62 -26.04
CA ASN A 41 -14.32 9.40 -26.50
C ASN A 41 -14.78 10.83 -26.79
N TYR A 42 -14.21 11.82 -26.11
CA TYR A 42 -14.34 13.22 -26.50
C TYR A 42 -12.97 13.79 -26.85
N VAL A 43 -12.78 13.97 -28.17
CA VAL A 43 -11.77 14.84 -28.77
C VAL A 43 -12.27 16.28 -28.64
N ILE A 44 -11.50 17.16 -28.00
CA ILE A 44 -11.80 18.60 -27.99
C ILE A 44 -10.80 19.31 -28.88
N SER A 45 -11.30 19.74 -30.04
CA SER A 45 -10.64 20.68 -30.96
C SER A 45 -10.71 22.09 -30.40
N SER A 46 -9.58 22.79 -30.42
CA SER A 46 -9.45 24.21 -30.11
C SER A 46 -10.18 25.07 -31.14
N ASN A 47 -11.09 25.94 -30.70
CA ASN A 47 -11.43 27.16 -31.43
C ASN A 47 -11.70 28.29 -30.42
N LYS A 48 -10.92 29.37 -30.55
CA LYS A 48 -11.15 30.67 -29.89
C LYS A 48 -12.45 31.30 -30.39
N PRO A 49 -13.10 32.11 -29.55
CA PRO A 49 -13.50 33.43 -30.01
C PRO A 49 -13.11 34.57 -29.06
N THR A 50 -12.95 35.71 -29.70
CA THR A 50 -12.65 37.07 -29.23
C THR A 50 -13.84 37.74 -28.53
N GLY A 51 -13.57 38.66 -27.58
CA GLY A 51 -14.39 39.85 -27.38
C GLY A 51 -14.85 40.22 -25.96
N SER A 52 -14.26 41.32 -25.46
CA SER A 52 -14.79 42.41 -24.59
C SER A 52 -15.31 42.17 -23.16
N GLU A 53 -14.56 42.78 -22.22
CA GLU A 53 -14.95 43.66 -21.09
C GLU A 53 -16.23 43.35 -20.28
N ASP A 54 -16.11 43.09 -18.97
CA ASP A 54 -16.32 44.17 -17.98
C ASP A 54 -15.85 43.79 -16.55
N LYS A 55 -15.62 44.84 -15.76
CA LYS A 55 -14.96 44.89 -14.45
C LYS A 55 -15.67 44.12 -13.34
N ASN A 56 -14.89 43.45 -12.48
CA ASN A 56 -15.12 43.51 -11.02
C ASN A 56 -13.82 43.26 -10.23
N LYS A 57 -13.48 44.24 -9.40
CA LYS A 57 -12.42 44.18 -8.38
C LYS A 57 -12.82 43.12 -7.34
N PHE A 58 -11.99 42.10 -7.19
CA PHE A 58 -11.87 41.35 -5.94
C PHE A 58 -10.39 41.30 -5.57
N ASP A 59 -10.14 41.57 -4.30
CA ASP A 59 -8.83 41.74 -3.68
C ASP A 59 -7.84 40.65 -4.08
N GLN A 60 -6.74 41.08 -4.72
CA GLN A 60 -5.54 40.28 -4.90
C GLN A 60 -4.93 39.99 -3.52
N LYS A 61 -5.36 38.89 -2.89
CA LYS A 61 -4.49 38.17 -1.96
C LYS A 61 -3.30 37.69 -2.76
N GLN A 62 -2.12 38.10 -2.33
CA GLN A 62 -0.79 37.67 -2.81
C GLN A 62 -0.81 36.20 -3.24
N ASP A 63 -0.84 36.01 -4.55
CA ASP A 63 -0.73 34.73 -5.22
C ASP A 63 0.76 34.34 -5.21
N VAL A 64 1.20 33.78 -4.09
CA VAL A 64 2.50 33.09 -4.04
C VAL A 64 2.24 31.70 -4.58
N SER A 65 2.31 31.56 -5.91
CA SER A 65 2.29 30.24 -6.54
C SER A 65 3.53 29.48 -6.08
N PHE A 66 3.30 28.47 -5.24
CA PHE A 66 4.37 27.56 -4.85
C PHE A 66 4.56 26.55 -5.98
N ASN A 67 5.55 26.76 -6.84
CA ASN A 67 5.90 25.76 -7.84
C ASN A 67 6.75 24.66 -7.16
N PHE A 68 6.09 23.63 -6.63
CA PHE A 68 6.76 22.44 -6.10
C PHE A 68 7.15 21.51 -7.24
N ASN A 69 8.40 21.58 -7.67
CA ASN A 69 8.98 20.60 -8.59
C ASN A 69 9.96 19.72 -7.82
N PHE A 70 9.47 18.63 -7.22
CA PHE A 70 10.33 17.70 -6.46
C PHE A 70 11.40 17.05 -7.36
N VAL A 71 11.21 17.06 -8.69
CA VAL A 71 12.23 16.63 -9.65
C VAL A 71 13.35 17.66 -9.82
N GLN A 72 13.15 18.96 -9.57
CA GLN A 72 14.28 19.90 -9.48
C GLN A 72 15.13 19.64 -8.23
N ALA A 73 14.51 19.22 -7.13
CA ALA A 73 15.24 18.79 -5.94
C ALA A 73 15.91 17.42 -6.12
N TYR A 74 15.32 16.52 -6.94
CA TYR A 74 15.80 15.15 -7.15
C TYR A 74 15.80 14.75 -8.64
N PRO A 75 16.75 15.26 -9.45
CA PRO A 75 16.75 15.14 -10.91
C PRO A 75 16.83 13.70 -11.44
N TRP A 76 17.40 12.79 -10.65
CA TRP A 76 17.65 11.41 -11.03
C TRP A 76 16.39 10.52 -11.00
N VAL A 77 15.26 11.00 -10.48
CA VAL A 77 13.93 10.36 -10.64
C VAL A 77 13.52 10.31 -12.13
N LYS A 78 14.16 11.11 -13.00
CA LYS A 78 13.95 11.06 -14.45
C LYS A 78 14.74 9.96 -15.17
N GLY A 79 15.75 9.37 -14.53
CA GLY A 79 16.70 8.46 -15.17
C GLY A 79 16.65 7.09 -14.53
N CYS A 80 16.16 6.12 -15.28
CA CYS A 80 16.23 4.74 -14.84
C CYS A 80 17.66 4.24 -14.93
N ASN A 81 18.25 3.88 -13.79
CA ASN A 81 19.56 3.24 -13.73
C ASN A 81 19.40 1.72 -13.52
N LEU A 82 18.38 1.12 -14.12
CA LEU A 82 18.35 -0.33 -14.28
C LEU A 82 19.43 -0.66 -15.29
N ASN A 83 20.39 -1.50 -14.90
CA ASN A 83 21.52 -1.95 -15.73
C ASN A 83 21.11 -2.81 -16.94
N SER A 84 19.89 -2.66 -17.47
CA SER A 84 19.40 -3.44 -18.59
C SER A 84 18.84 -2.53 -19.69
N SER A 85 19.29 -2.78 -20.92
CA SER A 85 18.81 -2.16 -22.14
C SER A 85 17.36 -2.53 -22.51
N LEU A 86 16.61 -3.17 -21.61
CA LEU A 86 15.27 -3.71 -21.90
C LEU A 86 14.14 -2.76 -21.53
N PHE A 87 14.38 -1.81 -20.63
CA PHE A 87 13.36 -0.82 -20.29
C PHE A 87 13.66 0.47 -21.06
N SER A 88 12.83 0.79 -22.03
CA SER A 88 12.86 2.11 -22.65
C SER A 88 12.52 3.17 -21.61
N ASN A 89 13.18 4.33 -21.69
CA ASN A 89 12.67 5.52 -21.02
C ASN A 89 11.22 5.75 -21.47
N PHE A 90 10.34 6.01 -20.50
CA PHE A 90 8.92 6.23 -20.77
C PHE A 90 8.76 7.43 -21.71
N ASP A 91 8.15 7.20 -22.88
CA ASP A 91 7.80 8.23 -23.85
C ASP A 91 6.33 8.61 -23.70
N LEU A 92 6.08 9.80 -23.15
CA LEU A 92 4.75 10.38 -22.97
C LEU A 92 3.96 10.56 -24.28
N SER A 93 4.62 10.54 -25.45
CA SER A 93 3.98 10.75 -26.74
C SER A 93 3.32 9.50 -27.34
N ASN A 94 3.61 8.31 -26.80
CA ASN A 94 3.09 7.02 -27.28
C ASN A 94 2.48 6.20 -26.13
N GLN A 95 1.22 6.50 -25.77
CA GLN A 95 0.45 5.64 -24.86
C GLN A 95 -0.06 4.40 -25.62
N ILE A 96 0.71 3.33 -25.60
CA ILE A 96 0.22 2.01 -26.01
C ILE A 96 -0.68 1.49 -24.88
N GLU A 97 -1.90 1.10 -25.21
CA GLU A 97 -2.78 0.39 -24.28
C GLU A 97 -2.14 -0.98 -23.97
N LEU A 98 -1.68 -1.16 -22.73
CA LEU A 98 -1.00 -2.38 -22.30
C LEU A 98 -1.99 -3.33 -21.61
N ASP A 99 -2.03 -4.58 -22.08
CA ASP A 99 -2.74 -5.66 -21.38
C ASP A 99 -1.91 -6.12 -20.17
N TYR A 100 -2.36 -5.71 -18.98
CA TYR A 100 -1.70 -6.08 -17.72
C TYR A 100 -2.04 -7.48 -17.22
N SER A 101 -2.94 -8.21 -17.89
CA SER A 101 -3.24 -9.62 -17.59
C SER A 101 -2.16 -10.58 -18.10
N GLN A 102 -1.25 -10.10 -18.96
CA GLN A 102 -0.16 -10.89 -19.50
C GLN A 102 1.10 -10.85 -18.63
N PRO A 103 1.91 -11.93 -18.60
CA PRO A 103 3.22 -11.92 -17.98
C PRO A 103 4.18 -10.90 -18.64
N SER A 104 5.35 -10.72 -18.05
CA SER A 104 6.46 -10.03 -18.70
C SER A 104 6.95 -10.79 -19.93
N PRO A 105 7.53 -10.09 -20.93
CA PRO A 105 8.12 -10.73 -22.10
C PRO A 105 9.14 -11.80 -21.70
N SER A 106 9.19 -12.93 -22.41
CA SER A 106 10.03 -14.07 -22.01
C SER A 106 11.53 -13.75 -21.99
N GLU A 107 11.96 -12.74 -22.73
CA GLU A 107 13.33 -12.23 -22.73
C GLU A 107 13.74 -11.72 -21.33
N THR A 108 12.78 -11.23 -20.55
CA THR A 108 13.04 -10.75 -19.18
C THR A 108 13.36 -11.90 -18.21
N HIS A 109 12.96 -13.13 -18.53
CA HIS A 109 13.25 -14.31 -17.71
C HIS A 109 14.74 -14.68 -17.72
N GLU A 110 15.49 -14.20 -18.71
CA GLU A 110 16.93 -14.41 -18.82
C GLU A 110 17.77 -13.40 -18.01
N ILE A 111 17.11 -12.40 -17.42
CA ILE A 111 17.74 -11.35 -16.62
C ILE A 111 17.55 -11.68 -15.15
N ARG A 112 18.55 -11.36 -14.35
CA ARG A 112 18.46 -11.48 -12.91
C ARG A 112 17.65 -10.31 -12.35
N ILE A 113 16.57 -10.63 -11.64
CA ILE A 113 15.68 -9.65 -11.00
C ILE A 113 15.44 -10.05 -9.55
N VAL A 114 15.56 -9.10 -8.64
CA VAL A 114 15.31 -9.29 -7.21
C VAL A 114 14.15 -8.40 -6.77
N ARG A 115 13.13 -9.01 -6.16
CA ARG A 115 11.91 -8.35 -5.71
C ARG A 115 11.68 -8.54 -4.22
N GLY A 116 11.00 -7.58 -3.59
CA GLY A 116 10.62 -7.66 -2.19
C GLY A 116 9.13 -7.43 -1.99
N VAL A 117 8.48 -8.30 -1.21
CA VAL A 117 7.13 -8.07 -0.68
C VAL A 117 7.27 -7.47 0.71
N LEU A 118 6.90 -6.21 0.88
CA LEU A 118 7.05 -5.46 2.12
C LEU A 118 5.75 -5.49 2.90
N VAL A 119 5.85 -5.93 4.15
CA VAL A 119 4.76 -5.90 5.12
C VAL A 119 5.23 -5.38 6.48
N TYR A 120 4.36 -4.66 7.17
CA TYR A 120 4.56 -4.28 8.56
C TYR A 120 3.79 -5.26 9.45
N PHE A 121 4.48 -5.84 10.44
CA PHE A 121 3.86 -6.77 11.39
C PHE A 121 3.85 -6.16 12.81
N PRO A 122 2.67 -5.79 13.34
CA PRO A 122 2.55 -5.31 14.72
C PRO A 122 2.64 -6.50 15.70
N ILE A 123 3.84 -6.75 16.22
CA ILE A 123 4.14 -7.94 17.04
C ILE A 123 3.23 -8.08 18.27
N GLU A 124 2.79 -6.96 18.85
CA GLU A 124 1.85 -6.93 19.98
C GLU A 124 0.44 -7.43 19.61
N GLN A 125 0.13 -7.53 18.32
CA GLN A 125 -1.14 -8.03 17.77
C GLN A 125 -0.96 -9.38 17.06
N THR A 126 0.07 -10.16 17.40
CA THR A 126 0.33 -11.48 16.78
C THR A 126 -0.92 -12.37 16.73
N HIS A 127 -1.70 -12.43 17.82
CA HIS A 127 -2.93 -13.22 17.87
C HIS A 127 -3.98 -12.82 16.82
N ASN A 128 -3.99 -11.55 16.41
CA ASN A 128 -4.93 -11.01 15.42
C ASN A 128 -4.48 -11.21 13.98
N PHE A 129 -3.17 -11.36 13.72
CA PHE A 129 -2.57 -11.33 12.39
C PHE A 129 -1.74 -12.55 12.02
N GLN A 130 -1.51 -13.49 12.94
CA GLN A 130 -0.72 -14.69 12.63
C GLN A 130 -1.34 -15.53 11.49
N TYR A 131 -2.66 -15.57 11.38
CA TYR A 131 -3.32 -16.32 10.32
C TYR A 131 -3.24 -15.59 8.98
N GLU A 132 -3.42 -14.27 9.00
CA GLU A 132 -3.19 -13.39 7.88
C GLU A 132 -1.79 -13.58 7.31
N PHE A 133 -0.78 -13.50 8.17
CA PHE A 133 0.60 -13.69 7.77
C PHE A 133 0.85 -15.09 7.21
N ARG A 134 0.26 -16.15 7.80
CA ARG A 134 0.44 -17.53 7.32
C ARG A 134 -0.18 -17.75 5.94
N TRP A 135 -1.33 -17.17 5.64
CA TRP A 135 -1.91 -17.31 4.30
C TRP A 135 -1.15 -16.50 3.26
N LEU A 136 -0.62 -15.33 3.64
CA LEU A 136 0.27 -14.55 2.79
C LEU A 136 1.53 -15.36 2.48
N TYR A 137 2.18 -15.90 3.52
CA TYR A 137 3.35 -16.77 3.41
C TYR A 137 3.06 -17.99 2.53
N ARG A 138 1.90 -18.64 2.70
CA ARG A 138 1.49 -19.78 1.88
C ARG A 138 1.29 -19.39 0.41
N SER A 139 0.68 -18.25 0.13
CA SER A 139 0.51 -17.73 -1.24
C SER A 139 1.84 -17.31 -1.87
N TRP A 140 2.80 -16.82 -1.07
CA TRP A 140 4.16 -16.54 -1.51
C TRP A 140 4.89 -17.80 -1.96
N ILE A 141 4.78 -18.90 -1.21
CA ILE A 141 5.29 -20.22 -1.65
C ILE A 141 4.62 -20.66 -2.96
N GLU A 142 3.30 -20.51 -3.07
CA GLU A 142 2.57 -20.91 -4.28
C GLU A 142 3.00 -20.10 -5.51
N MET A 143 3.09 -18.78 -5.36
CA MET A 143 3.55 -17.86 -6.39
C MET A 143 4.95 -18.24 -6.87
N GLN A 144 5.84 -18.62 -5.94
CA GLN A 144 7.19 -19.03 -6.30
C GLN A 144 7.21 -20.18 -7.30
N LYS A 145 6.28 -21.14 -7.31
CA LYS A 145 6.25 -22.23 -8.32
C LYS A 145 6.32 -21.73 -9.77
N TYR A 146 5.81 -20.53 -10.02
CA TYR A 146 5.67 -19.92 -11.33
C TYR A 146 6.78 -18.91 -11.66
N GLU A 147 7.61 -18.54 -10.68
CA GLU A 147 8.64 -17.50 -10.84
C GLU A 147 9.78 -17.99 -11.77
N PRO A 148 10.26 -17.17 -12.72
CA PRO A 148 11.43 -17.51 -13.55
C PRO A 148 12.68 -17.85 -12.73
N THR A 149 13.54 -18.74 -13.26
CA THR A 149 14.70 -19.28 -12.52
C THR A 149 15.76 -18.24 -12.14
N LYS A 150 15.83 -17.11 -12.86
CA LYS A 150 16.74 -15.98 -12.56
C LYS A 150 16.09 -14.89 -11.71
N TRP A 151 14.80 -15.00 -11.39
CA TRP A 151 14.10 -14.04 -10.55
C TRP A 151 14.02 -14.54 -9.11
N ARG A 152 14.00 -13.62 -8.17
CA ARG A 152 13.84 -13.91 -6.74
C ARG A 152 12.85 -12.95 -6.14
N THR A 153 11.95 -13.46 -5.30
CA THR A 153 11.03 -12.63 -4.51
C THR A 153 11.14 -12.97 -3.04
N ASP A 154 11.58 -12.02 -2.23
CA ASP A 154 11.66 -12.15 -0.78
C ASP A 154 10.40 -11.65 -0.09
N LEU A 155 10.15 -12.19 1.10
CA LEU A 155 9.18 -11.62 2.04
C LEU A 155 9.93 -10.80 3.10
N ILE A 156 9.72 -9.49 3.11
CA ILE A 156 10.42 -8.53 3.97
C ILE A 156 9.44 -8.00 5.01
N VAL A 157 9.69 -8.33 6.27
CA VAL A 157 8.79 -8.06 7.39
C VAL A 157 9.42 -7.03 8.32
N PHE A 158 8.85 -5.84 8.36
CA PHE A 158 9.22 -4.82 9.33
C PHE A 158 8.52 -5.10 10.66
N ILE A 159 9.31 -5.33 11.70
CA ILE A 159 8.80 -5.79 13.00
C ILE A 159 9.69 -5.32 14.14
N LYS A 160 9.07 -4.96 15.27
CA LYS A 160 9.78 -4.55 16.49
C LYS A 160 10.49 -5.73 17.12
N ASN A 161 11.82 -5.69 17.20
CA ASN A 161 12.63 -6.70 17.90
C ASN A 161 12.50 -6.58 19.44
N ASP A 162 11.36 -7.01 19.97
CA ASP A 162 11.11 -7.09 21.40
C ASP A 162 11.40 -8.51 21.91
N GLN A 163 12.52 -8.74 22.59
CA GLN A 163 12.93 -10.06 23.07
C GLN A 163 11.87 -10.79 23.90
N LYS A 164 11.02 -10.06 24.66
CA LYS A 164 9.99 -10.70 25.49
C LYS A 164 8.86 -11.24 24.63
N LEU A 165 8.39 -10.44 23.68
CA LEU A 165 7.34 -10.85 22.74
C LEU A 165 7.87 -11.85 21.73
N PHE A 166 9.15 -11.73 21.35
CA PHE A 166 9.84 -12.74 20.58
C PHE A 166 9.91 -14.04 21.36
N ASN A 167 10.26 -14.16 22.64
CA ASN A 167 10.25 -15.51 23.26
C ASN A 167 8.92 -16.30 23.08
N ASP A 168 7.76 -15.63 23.02
CA ASP A 168 6.48 -16.24 22.67
C ASP A 168 6.22 -16.37 21.15
N SER A 169 6.59 -15.37 20.34
CA SER A 169 6.37 -15.30 18.87
C SER A 169 7.55 -15.79 18.01
N GLN A 170 8.70 -16.06 18.63
CA GLN A 170 9.94 -16.58 18.08
C GLN A 170 9.71 -18.03 17.70
N LEU A 171 8.82 -18.75 18.38
CA LEU A 171 8.29 -20.00 17.85
C LEU A 171 7.63 -19.78 16.49
N PHE A 172 6.75 -18.79 16.35
CA PHE A 172 6.02 -18.55 15.10
C PHE A 172 6.95 -18.15 13.92
N PHE A 173 7.77 -17.11 14.08
CA PHE A 173 8.65 -16.64 13.00
C PHE A 173 9.84 -17.57 12.75
N ASN A 174 10.46 -18.16 13.78
CA ASN A 174 11.56 -19.10 13.55
C ASN A 174 11.07 -20.38 12.88
N GLN A 175 9.87 -20.87 13.22
CA GLN A 175 9.33 -22.07 12.56
C GLN A 175 9.01 -21.81 11.08
N LEU A 176 8.68 -20.57 10.70
CA LEU A 176 8.56 -20.12 9.31
C LEU A 176 9.91 -19.78 8.66
N ASN A 177 11.02 -19.96 9.37
CA ASN A 177 12.35 -19.55 8.91
C ASN A 177 12.39 -18.06 8.49
N CYS A 178 11.70 -17.21 9.24
CA CYS A 178 11.82 -15.76 9.15
C CYS A 178 12.81 -15.28 10.22
N SER A 179 13.86 -14.56 9.84
CA SER A 179 14.94 -14.20 10.76
C SER A 179 15.51 -12.81 10.52
N PHE A 180 15.97 -12.15 11.60
CA PHE A 180 16.78 -10.94 11.53
C PHE A 180 18.20 -11.18 10.99
N LEU A 181 18.63 -12.45 10.99
CA LEU A 181 19.92 -12.87 10.44
C LEU A 181 19.85 -13.09 8.92
N HIS A 182 18.65 -13.28 8.36
CA HIS A 182 18.48 -13.35 6.92
C HIS A 182 18.71 -11.97 6.34
N LYS A 183 19.80 -11.83 5.58
CA LYS A 183 20.13 -10.60 4.85
C LYS A 183 20.66 -11.01 3.50
N ARG A 184 19.97 -10.60 2.44
CA ARG A 184 20.42 -10.83 1.07
C ARG A 184 21.80 -10.19 0.89
N GLN A 185 22.78 -11.02 0.54
CA GLN A 185 24.14 -10.59 0.20
C GLN A 185 24.36 -10.66 -1.31
N SER A 186 23.61 -11.53 -1.98
CA SER A 186 23.72 -11.76 -3.41
C SER A 186 22.35 -11.90 -4.07
N PRO A 187 22.19 -11.41 -5.30
CA PRO A 187 21.07 -11.75 -6.17
C PRO A 187 20.93 -13.26 -6.47
N LEU A 188 21.93 -14.08 -6.13
CA LEU A 188 21.90 -15.55 -6.23
C LEU A 188 21.25 -16.23 -5.03
N ASP A 189 21.16 -15.56 -3.88
CA ASP A 189 20.62 -16.16 -2.67
C ASP A 189 19.18 -16.66 -2.93
N HIS A 190 18.83 -17.78 -2.32
CA HIS A 190 17.48 -18.34 -2.36
C HIS A 190 16.46 -17.32 -1.82
N PRO A 191 15.17 -17.44 -2.20
CA PRO A 191 14.10 -16.64 -1.60
C PRO A 191 14.13 -16.78 -0.09
N MET A 192 14.05 -15.66 0.62
CA MET A 192 14.13 -15.64 2.08
C MET A 192 13.01 -14.81 2.71
N CYS A 193 12.62 -15.21 3.92
CA CYS A 193 11.81 -14.39 4.79
C CYS A 193 12.75 -13.61 5.73
N THR A 194 12.83 -12.30 5.52
CA THR A 194 13.72 -11.41 6.26
C THR A 194 12.93 -10.58 7.26
N LEU A 195 13.37 -10.59 8.51
CA LEU A 195 12.87 -9.67 9.53
C LEU A 195 13.78 -8.43 9.58
N ILE A 196 13.17 -7.24 9.50
CA ILE A 196 13.85 -5.96 9.68
C ILE A 196 13.46 -5.41 11.04
N ASP A 197 14.46 -5.17 11.89
CA ASP A 197 14.25 -4.56 13.19
C ASP A 197 13.72 -3.14 13.01
N TYR A 198 12.51 -2.92 13.49
CA TYR A 198 11.75 -1.73 13.21
C TYR A 198 11.08 -1.20 14.47
N THR A 199 11.42 0.01 14.89
CA THR A 199 10.74 0.66 16.00
C THR A 199 9.53 1.45 15.49
N PRO A 200 8.29 1.09 15.89
CA PRO A 200 7.09 1.83 15.50
C PRO A 200 7.18 3.31 15.90
N LEU A 201 6.61 4.20 15.09
CA LEU A 201 6.71 5.66 15.30
C LEU A 201 6.29 6.09 16.72
N LYS A 202 5.24 5.46 17.26
CA LYS A 202 4.73 5.70 18.62
C LYS A 202 5.79 5.45 19.71
N ASP A 203 6.68 4.47 19.49
CA ASP A 203 7.66 3.98 20.45
C ASP A 203 9.04 4.67 20.33
N ARG A 204 9.27 5.46 19.27
CA ARG A 204 10.59 6.08 19.01
C ARG A 204 10.96 7.15 20.03
N ASN A 205 12.13 7.06 20.64
CA ASN A 205 12.69 8.17 21.40
C ASN A 205 13.42 9.12 20.45
N LEU A 206 12.78 10.23 20.10
CA LEU A 206 13.32 11.20 19.15
C LEU A 206 14.06 12.31 19.90
N PRO A 207 15.28 12.69 19.47
CA PRO A 207 15.96 13.87 20.00
C PRO A 207 15.10 15.13 19.89
N THR A 208 15.25 16.03 20.85
CA THR A 208 14.57 17.33 20.84
C THR A 208 15.12 18.17 19.69
N ASN A 209 14.23 18.82 18.93
CA ASN A 209 14.64 19.73 17.87
C ASN A 209 14.93 21.11 18.44
N ASN A 210 16.10 21.66 18.13
CA ASN A 210 16.48 23.02 18.53
C ASN A 210 15.98 24.11 17.56
N LEU A 211 15.38 23.72 16.43
CA LEU A 211 14.82 24.66 15.47
C LEU A 211 13.41 25.07 15.89
N ASN A 212 13.20 26.38 16.02
CA ASN A 212 11.92 26.98 16.32
C ASN A 212 11.30 27.53 15.04
N PHE A 213 10.20 26.92 14.61
CA PHE A 213 9.38 27.40 13.49
C PHE A 213 8.34 28.39 14.02
N LYS A 214 8.20 29.55 13.37
CA LYS A 214 7.25 30.60 13.77
C LYS A 214 5.80 30.15 13.63
N ASN A 215 5.54 29.28 12.67
CA ASN A 215 4.21 28.72 12.40
C ASN A 215 4.33 27.38 11.65
N ASN A 216 3.19 26.71 11.46
CA ASN A 216 3.12 25.43 10.75
C ASN A 216 3.56 25.54 9.28
N LYS A 217 3.32 26.68 8.62
CA LYS A 217 3.71 26.88 7.21
C LYS A 217 5.23 26.80 7.05
N GLU A 218 5.98 27.47 7.92
CA GLU A 218 7.45 27.42 7.91
C GLU A 218 7.98 25.99 8.16
N LEU A 219 7.35 25.26 9.09
CA LEU A 219 7.66 23.85 9.31
C LEU A 219 7.38 22.99 8.06
N TYR A 220 6.25 23.21 7.39
CA TYR A 220 5.87 22.43 6.20
C TYR A 220 6.80 22.72 5.02
N ASP A 221 7.13 24.00 4.81
CA ASP A 221 8.12 24.41 3.81
C ASP A 221 9.49 23.77 4.10
N PHE A 222 9.91 23.75 5.37
CA PHE A 222 11.17 23.12 5.76
C PHE A 222 11.17 21.62 5.45
N VAL A 223 10.14 20.89 5.89
CA VAL A 223 10.01 19.45 5.66
C VAL A 223 10.02 19.18 4.14
N LEU A 224 9.26 19.91 3.34
CA LEU A 224 9.19 19.64 1.90
C LEU A 224 10.44 20.04 1.11
N LYS A 225 11.25 21.00 1.57
CA LYS A 225 12.31 21.63 0.74
C LYS A 225 13.74 21.45 1.27
N LYS A 226 13.93 21.15 2.55
CA LYS A 226 15.26 21.20 3.20
C LYS A 226 15.85 19.85 3.58
N ILE A 227 15.03 18.81 3.57
CA ILE A 227 15.44 17.45 3.95
C ILE A 227 15.84 16.71 2.66
N ASN A 228 17.09 16.25 2.58
CA ASN A 228 17.52 15.30 1.57
C ASN A 228 17.00 13.91 1.94
N ILE A 229 15.91 13.50 1.29
CA ILE A 229 15.24 12.26 1.65
C ILE A 229 16.02 11.00 1.29
N PHE A 230 17.10 11.08 0.51
CA PHE A 230 17.88 9.92 0.08
C PHE A 230 19.21 9.76 0.82
N ASP A 231 19.48 10.66 1.75
CA ASP A 231 20.58 10.55 2.69
C ASP A 231 20.02 10.21 4.07
N ASP A 232 20.14 8.94 4.48
CA ASP A 232 19.69 8.50 5.80
C ASP A 232 20.50 9.11 6.96
N LEU A 233 21.60 9.81 6.66
CA LEU A 233 22.39 10.58 7.63
C LEU A 233 22.03 12.07 7.66
N ASP A 234 21.04 12.53 6.88
CA ASP A 234 20.61 13.91 6.90
C ASP A 234 20.11 14.28 8.32
N GLN A 235 20.81 15.22 8.94
CA GLN A 235 20.54 15.67 10.31
C GLN A 235 19.12 16.24 10.50
N ASN A 236 18.50 16.69 9.40
CA ASN A 236 17.16 17.25 9.40
C ASN A 236 16.06 16.18 9.40
N LEU A 237 16.36 14.89 9.18
CA LEU A 237 15.37 13.81 9.27
C LEU A 237 14.69 13.75 10.64
N ASN A 238 15.40 14.12 11.73
CA ASN A 238 14.79 14.19 13.05
C ASN A 238 13.63 15.20 13.13
N ILE A 239 13.66 16.25 12.30
CA ILE A 239 12.56 17.23 12.22
C ILE A 239 11.34 16.58 11.58
N PHE A 240 11.53 15.79 10.52
CA PHE A 240 10.47 15.01 9.90
C PHE A 240 9.87 13.99 10.87
N TYR A 241 10.69 13.18 11.55
CA TYR A 241 10.17 12.20 12.51
C TYR A 241 9.42 12.85 13.67
N ASN A 242 9.90 13.97 14.21
CA ASN A 242 9.16 14.71 15.25
C ASN A 242 7.85 15.29 14.70
N PHE A 243 7.86 15.80 13.47
CA PHE A 243 6.66 16.27 12.77
C PHE A 243 5.62 15.15 12.64
N LEU A 244 6.03 13.94 12.23
CA LEU A 244 5.16 12.76 12.15
C LEU A 244 4.70 12.32 13.54
N LYS A 245 5.61 12.14 14.50
CA LYS A 245 5.29 11.63 15.84
C LYS A 245 4.24 12.49 16.55
N LYS A 246 4.35 13.82 16.43
CA LYS A 246 3.37 14.76 17.00
C LYS A 246 1.97 14.62 16.41
N ARG A 247 1.85 14.17 15.15
CA ARG A 247 0.59 14.23 14.36
C ARG A 247 -0.03 12.87 14.06
N LEU A 248 0.75 11.80 14.13
CA LEU A 248 0.38 10.46 13.67
C LEU A 248 0.69 9.34 14.66
N SER A 249 1.24 9.63 15.85
CA SER A 249 1.61 8.58 16.82
C SER A 249 0.43 7.70 17.28
N THR A 250 -0.80 8.20 17.19
CA THR A 250 -2.02 7.46 17.53
C THR A 250 -2.68 6.80 16.31
N TYR A 251 -2.17 7.02 15.10
CA TYR A 251 -2.74 6.46 13.88
C TYR A 251 -2.13 5.08 13.61
N GLY A 252 -2.95 4.03 13.75
CA GLY A 252 -2.47 2.64 13.77
C GLY A 252 -1.85 2.11 12.46
N TYR A 253 -2.02 2.82 11.33
CA TYR A 253 -1.52 2.40 10.03
C TYR A 253 -0.34 3.26 9.53
N VAL A 254 0.25 4.13 10.36
CA VAL A 254 1.39 4.97 9.92
C VAL A 254 2.61 4.13 9.54
N ASP A 255 2.89 3.09 10.32
CA ASP A 255 4.09 2.26 10.18
C ASP A 255 4.06 1.39 8.91
N SER A 256 2.87 1.10 8.37
CA SER A 256 2.71 0.35 7.11
C SER A 256 3.06 1.16 5.86
N ILE A 257 3.28 2.47 5.99
CA ILE A 257 3.85 3.35 4.97
C ILE A 257 5.27 3.77 5.36
N LEU A 258 5.49 4.10 6.64
CA LEU A 258 6.79 4.53 7.15
C LEU A 258 7.89 3.49 6.93
N MET A 259 7.57 2.19 6.94
CA MET A 259 8.53 1.15 6.57
C MET A 259 9.11 1.30 5.16
N GLY A 260 8.34 1.81 4.19
CA GLY A 260 8.80 2.05 2.82
C GLY A 260 9.78 3.22 2.73
N PHE A 261 9.67 4.17 3.66
CA PHE A 261 10.65 5.22 3.85
C PHE A 261 11.88 4.65 4.56
N ASP A 262 11.75 4.20 5.81
CA ASP A 262 12.86 3.79 6.68
C ASP A 262 13.69 2.62 6.13
N GLY A 263 13.07 1.72 5.35
CA GLY A 263 13.73 0.55 4.79
C GLY A 263 14.74 0.85 3.68
N TYR A 264 14.81 2.08 3.19
CA TYR A 264 15.48 2.44 1.93
C TYR A 264 16.94 1.98 1.84
N ASP A 265 17.79 2.30 2.81
CA ASP A 265 19.20 1.88 2.82
C ASP A 265 19.36 0.36 2.71
N TYR A 266 18.60 -0.39 3.51
CA TYR A 266 18.61 -1.86 3.45
C TYR A 266 18.20 -2.36 2.06
N LEU A 267 17.12 -1.81 1.51
CA LEU A 267 16.56 -2.25 0.23
C LEU A 267 17.53 -1.97 -0.92
N LYS A 268 18.19 -0.81 -0.92
CA LYS A 268 19.22 -0.45 -1.92
C LYS A 268 20.47 -1.31 -1.78
N LYS A 269 21.01 -1.47 -0.57
CA LYS A 269 22.22 -2.28 -0.33
C LYS A 269 22.01 -3.76 -0.65
N SER A 270 20.80 -4.27 -0.44
CA SER A 270 20.43 -5.65 -0.74
C SER A 270 20.16 -5.91 -2.23
N GLY A 271 20.20 -4.87 -3.07
CA GLY A 271 20.06 -4.99 -4.52
C GLY A 271 18.64 -5.33 -5.00
N TYR A 272 17.60 -4.86 -4.31
CA TYR A 272 16.22 -5.04 -4.79
C TYR A 272 15.94 -4.11 -5.98
N ASP A 273 15.45 -4.69 -7.08
CA ASP A 273 15.04 -3.96 -8.27
C ASP A 273 13.63 -3.38 -8.10
N TYR A 274 12.70 -4.20 -7.58
CA TYR A 274 11.30 -3.83 -7.40
C TYR A 274 10.74 -4.27 -6.05
N LEU A 275 9.83 -3.49 -5.52
CA LEU A 275 9.20 -3.66 -4.22
C LEU A 275 7.70 -3.59 -4.40
N ILE A 276 6.97 -4.53 -3.80
CA ILE A 276 5.53 -4.40 -3.58
C ILE A 276 5.27 -4.13 -2.11
N ARG A 277 4.67 -2.98 -1.77
CA ARG A 277 4.11 -2.77 -0.43
C ARG A 277 2.75 -3.42 -0.42
N SER A 278 2.51 -4.30 0.54
CA SER A 278 1.22 -4.97 0.68
C SER A 278 0.71 -4.98 2.12
N ASP A 279 -0.57 -5.34 2.28
CA ASP A 279 -1.19 -5.67 3.56
C ASP A 279 -0.96 -7.16 3.89
N MET A 280 -1.30 -7.59 5.10
CA MET A 280 -1.22 -9.01 5.47
C MET A 280 -2.45 -9.82 5.02
N ASP A 281 -3.59 -9.17 4.82
CA ASP A 281 -4.85 -9.79 4.42
C ASP A 281 -5.00 -9.89 2.90
N VAL A 282 -3.96 -10.45 2.27
CA VAL A 282 -3.80 -10.52 0.81
C VAL A 282 -3.29 -11.89 0.37
N PHE A 283 -3.37 -12.14 -0.93
CA PHE A 283 -2.75 -13.30 -1.57
C PHE A 283 -1.95 -12.88 -2.80
N LEU A 284 -0.71 -13.38 -2.90
CA LEU A 284 0.10 -13.31 -4.11
C LEU A 284 -0.37 -14.37 -5.10
N THR A 285 -0.24 -14.11 -6.40
CA THR A 285 -0.80 -14.98 -7.44
C THR A 285 0.28 -15.54 -8.37
N PRO A 286 -0.03 -16.58 -9.16
CA PRO A 286 0.86 -17.08 -10.22
C PRO A 286 1.27 -16.01 -11.24
N LEU A 287 0.40 -15.04 -11.57
CA LEU A 287 0.77 -13.98 -12.52
C LEU A 287 1.84 -13.05 -11.92
N PHE A 288 1.74 -12.68 -10.63
CA PHE A 288 2.76 -11.84 -9.99
C PHE A 288 4.14 -12.46 -10.09
N ALA A 289 4.25 -13.79 -10.05
CA ALA A 289 5.51 -14.50 -10.21
C ALA A 289 6.27 -14.13 -11.49
N LYS A 290 5.53 -13.77 -12.56
CA LYS A 290 6.04 -13.51 -13.91
C LYS A 290 5.82 -12.07 -14.36
N TRP A 291 5.42 -11.17 -13.47
CA TRP A 291 5.05 -9.79 -13.82
C TRP A 291 6.08 -8.77 -13.31
N LEU A 292 6.47 -7.85 -14.18
CA LEU A 292 7.36 -6.71 -13.89
C LEU A 292 6.74 -5.39 -14.37
N PRO A 293 7.12 -4.27 -13.74
CA PRO A 293 6.87 -2.94 -14.28
C PRO A 293 7.28 -2.84 -15.74
N ARG A 294 6.43 -2.20 -16.56
CA ARG A 294 6.63 -2.09 -18.01
C ARG A 294 7.62 -1.00 -18.36
N ASN A 295 7.55 0.12 -17.64
CA ASN A 295 8.52 1.19 -17.74
C ASN A 295 9.11 1.53 -16.38
N CYS A 296 10.27 2.15 -16.43
CA CYS A 296 11.03 2.55 -15.27
C CYS A 296 10.39 3.59 -14.37
N ASN A 297 9.65 4.55 -14.94
CA ASN A 297 8.99 5.62 -14.20
C ASN A 297 7.55 5.27 -13.80
N ASP A 298 7.15 4.02 -14.03
CA ASP A 298 5.83 3.54 -13.65
C ASP A 298 5.75 3.29 -12.15
N PHE A 299 4.72 3.82 -11.53
CA PHE A 299 4.35 3.56 -10.15
C PHE A 299 2.96 2.94 -10.13
N TYR A 300 2.88 1.64 -9.91
CA TYR A 300 1.62 0.91 -9.97
C TYR A 300 0.91 0.97 -8.63
N VAL A 301 -0.40 1.22 -8.68
CA VAL A 301 -1.25 1.28 -7.49
C VAL A 301 -2.49 0.40 -7.65
N GLY A 302 -2.87 -0.27 -6.58
CA GLY A 302 -4.10 -1.05 -6.51
C GLY A 302 -5.36 -0.21 -6.30
N ARG A 303 -6.43 -0.88 -5.87
CA ARG A 303 -7.75 -0.30 -5.65
C ARG A 303 -7.94 0.19 -4.21
N GLY A 304 -8.26 1.48 -4.04
CA GLY A 304 -8.49 2.08 -2.72
C GLY A 304 -9.91 1.98 -2.17
N GLY A 305 -10.94 2.15 -3.01
CA GLY A 305 -12.35 1.98 -2.60
C GLY A 305 -12.91 2.99 -1.58
N TYR A 306 -12.32 4.18 -1.45
CA TYR A 306 -12.71 5.21 -0.46
C TYR A 306 -13.20 6.52 -1.09
N SER A 307 -13.08 6.70 -2.42
CA SER A 307 -13.35 8.00 -3.03
C SER A 307 -14.85 8.30 -3.13
N SER A 308 -15.20 9.53 -2.78
CA SER A 308 -16.50 10.14 -3.02
C SER A 308 -16.28 11.52 -3.66
N GLU A 309 -17.34 12.12 -4.18
CA GLU A 309 -17.28 13.49 -4.70
C GLU A 309 -16.81 14.46 -3.61
N PHE A 310 -17.30 14.28 -2.38
CA PHE A 310 -16.94 15.12 -1.24
C PHE A 310 -15.43 15.08 -0.95
N ASN A 311 -14.84 13.90 -0.74
CA ASN A 311 -13.40 13.84 -0.45
C ASN A 311 -12.54 14.26 -1.62
N THR A 312 -12.94 13.97 -2.86
CA THR A 312 -12.17 14.37 -4.05
C THR A 312 -12.09 15.90 -4.15
N ASN A 313 -13.22 16.59 -4.00
CA ASN A 313 -13.27 18.05 -4.02
C ASN A 313 -12.51 18.66 -2.84
N ARG A 314 -12.65 18.06 -1.65
CA ARG A 314 -11.93 18.52 -0.45
C ARG A 314 -10.42 18.37 -0.61
N LEU A 315 -9.94 17.25 -1.14
CA LEU A 315 -8.52 17.03 -1.42
C LEU A 315 -7.99 17.99 -2.47
N GLY A 316 -8.78 18.32 -3.51
CA GLY A 316 -8.42 19.35 -4.48
C GLY A 316 -8.23 20.73 -3.85
N ARG A 317 -9.15 21.15 -2.95
CA ARG A 317 -8.98 22.40 -2.17
C ARG A 317 -7.71 22.36 -1.32
N ILE A 318 -7.46 21.25 -0.63
CA ILE A 318 -6.28 21.09 0.23
C ILE A 318 -4.99 21.16 -0.59
N ALA A 319 -4.96 20.53 -1.77
CA ALA A 319 -3.85 20.61 -2.70
C ALA A 319 -3.56 22.08 -3.07
N ALA A 320 -4.58 22.84 -3.48
CA ALA A 320 -4.44 24.25 -3.79
C ALA A 320 -3.89 25.07 -2.60
N ASN A 321 -4.38 24.82 -1.38
CA ASN A 321 -3.88 25.48 -0.16
C ASN A 321 -2.40 25.20 0.13
N LEU A 322 -1.93 24.01 -0.23
CA LEU A 322 -0.54 23.59 -0.10
C LEU A 322 0.33 24.00 -1.30
N GLY A 323 -0.26 24.56 -2.36
CA GLY A 323 0.42 24.82 -3.63
C GLY A 323 0.76 23.54 -4.40
N PHE A 324 0.03 22.45 -4.15
CA PHE A 324 0.12 21.23 -4.92
C PHE A 324 -0.86 21.25 -6.08
N GLU A 325 -0.36 20.85 -7.24
CA GLU A 325 -1.16 20.43 -8.38
C GLU A 325 -2.09 19.24 -8.05
N PHE A 326 -3.25 19.15 -8.71
CA PHE A 326 -4.22 18.08 -8.49
C PHE A 326 -4.82 17.56 -9.80
N ALA A 327 -4.67 16.26 -10.07
CA ALA A 327 -5.15 15.61 -11.31
C ALA A 327 -6.58 15.07 -11.21
N SER A 328 -7.25 15.20 -10.06
CA SER A 328 -8.57 14.59 -9.78
C SER A 328 -8.63 13.06 -10.00
N SER A 329 -7.49 12.37 -9.93
CA SER A 329 -7.45 10.90 -9.90
C SER A 329 -7.96 10.40 -8.54
N THR A 330 -8.82 9.39 -8.60
CA THR A 330 -9.51 8.81 -7.44
C THR A 330 -9.20 7.33 -7.27
N ASN A 331 -9.56 6.80 -6.10
CA ASN A 331 -9.47 5.39 -5.71
C ASN A 331 -8.06 4.79 -5.84
N LEU A 332 -7.02 5.61 -5.68
CA LEU A 332 -5.63 5.17 -5.61
C LEU A 332 -5.45 4.31 -4.35
N GLY A 333 -5.10 3.03 -4.50
CA GLY A 333 -4.95 2.05 -3.41
C GLY A 333 -3.60 2.06 -2.71
N SER A 334 -3.52 1.40 -1.55
CA SER A 334 -2.31 1.37 -0.71
C SER A 334 -1.37 0.20 -1.03
N THR A 335 -1.74 -0.69 -1.96
CA THR A 335 -0.79 -1.61 -2.56
C THR A 335 -0.04 -0.89 -3.67
N TRP A 336 1.28 -0.80 -3.52
CA TRP A 336 2.17 -0.09 -4.44
C TRP A 336 3.16 -1.08 -5.02
N TYR A 337 3.53 -0.96 -6.30
CA TYR A 337 4.60 -1.76 -6.90
C TYR A 337 5.50 -0.89 -7.77
N SER A 338 6.77 -0.76 -7.38
CA SER A 338 7.77 0.07 -8.05
C SER A 338 9.19 -0.12 -7.47
N THR A 339 10.16 0.71 -7.83
CA THR A 339 11.56 0.67 -7.38
C THR A 339 11.72 1.24 -5.95
N PRO A 340 12.81 0.89 -5.23
CA PRO A 340 13.10 1.43 -3.90
C PRO A 340 13.14 2.97 -3.84
N ASP A 341 13.68 3.60 -4.89
CA ASP A 341 13.81 5.06 -4.93
C ASP A 341 12.45 5.76 -5.02
N GLN A 342 11.54 5.24 -5.86
CA GLN A 342 10.19 5.77 -5.96
C GLN A 342 9.40 5.49 -4.68
N PHE A 343 9.61 4.32 -4.05
CA PHE A 343 9.03 4.01 -2.75
C PHE A 343 9.44 5.01 -1.67
N ARG A 344 10.72 5.36 -1.61
CA ARG A 344 11.23 6.35 -0.65
C ARG A 344 10.56 7.71 -0.83
N LEU A 345 10.48 8.20 -2.08
CA LEU A 345 9.81 9.46 -2.42
C LEU A 345 8.32 9.45 -2.09
N VAL A 346 7.58 8.45 -2.58
CA VAL A 346 6.12 8.37 -2.41
C VAL A 346 5.76 8.15 -0.95
N SER A 347 6.53 7.35 -0.19
CA SER A 347 6.34 7.18 1.24
C SER A 347 6.55 8.49 1.99
N TYR A 348 7.64 9.21 1.73
CA TYR A 348 7.95 10.49 2.37
C TYR A 348 6.81 11.49 2.23
N LEU A 349 6.39 11.72 0.98
CA LEU A 349 5.35 12.68 0.67
C LEU A 349 3.99 12.22 1.22
N THR A 350 3.66 10.93 1.11
CA THR A 350 2.42 10.36 1.69
C THR A 350 2.35 10.60 3.19
N LEU A 351 3.44 10.34 3.92
CA LEU A 351 3.53 10.59 5.36
C LEU A 351 3.38 12.09 5.69
N PHE A 352 3.96 12.97 4.86
CA PHE A 352 3.70 14.41 4.96
C PHE A 352 2.21 14.73 4.79
N GLY A 353 1.58 14.23 3.73
CA GLY A 353 0.15 14.42 3.46
C GLY A 353 -0.72 13.92 4.61
N MET A 354 -0.44 12.71 5.13
CA MET A 354 -1.12 12.15 6.29
C MET A 354 -0.99 13.06 7.52
N ALA A 355 0.22 13.50 7.85
CA ALA A 355 0.46 14.34 9.02
C ALA A 355 -0.20 15.71 8.88
N TYR A 356 -0.13 16.34 7.70
CA TYR A 356 -0.82 17.59 7.40
C TYR A 356 -2.34 17.42 7.58
N LEU A 357 -2.94 16.44 6.91
CA LEU A 357 -4.38 16.17 6.98
C LEU A 357 -4.83 15.90 8.41
N SER A 358 -4.11 15.04 9.13
CA SER A 358 -4.40 14.72 10.54
C SER A 358 -4.47 15.98 11.40
N ASN A 359 -3.54 16.92 11.21
CA ASN A 359 -3.43 18.11 12.05
C ASN A 359 -4.38 19.25 11.63
N GLU A 360 -4.47 19.54 10.33
CA GLU A 360 -5.13 20.74 9.79
C GLU A 360 -6.56 20.47 9.32
N GLU A 361 -6.87 19.24 8.90
CA GLU A 361 -8.11 18.92 8.19
C GLU A 361 -9.02 17.94 8.94
N PHE A 362 -8.49 17.23 9.93
CA PHE A 362 -9.29 16.45 10.88
C PHE A 362 -9.37 17.15 12.23
N SER A 363 -10.56 17.20 12.79
CA SER A 363 -10.85 17.62 14.16
C SER A 363 -10.45 16.53 15.15
N GLN A 364 -10.30 16.91 16.42
CA GLN A 364 -9.95 15.95 17.48
C GLN A 364 -10.95 14.78 17.61
N PRO A 365 -12.29 14.99 17.59
CA PRO A 365 -13.23 13.86 17.65
C PRO A 365 -13.11 12.89 16.46
N GLU A 366 -12.80 13.38 15.26
CA GLU A 366 -12.55 12.53 14.09
C GLU A 366 -11.29 11.69 14.29
N ARG A 367 -10.19 12.33 14.75
CA ARG A 367 -8.92 11.64 15.04
C ARG A 367 -9.04 10.56 16.11
N GLU A 368 -9.87 10.80 17.12
CA GLU A 368 -10.15 9.87 18.22
C GLU A 368 -11.12 8.75 17.83
N GLY A 369 -11.60 8.73 16.57
CA GLY A 369 -12.53 7.72 16.08
C GLY A 369 -13.95 7.84 16.64
N LYS A 370 -14.28 8.95 17.32
CA LYS A 370 -15.59 9.15 17.97
C LYS A 370 -16.74 9.27 16.98
N LEU A 371 -16.45 9.71 15.74
CA LEU A 371 -17.43 9.80 14.67
C LEU A 371 -17.49 8.51 13.83
N GLY A 372 -16.48 7.66 13.92
CA GLY A 372 -16.42 6.33 13.31
C GLY A 372 -16.98 6.29 11.87
N ILE A 373 -17.86 5.31 11.62
CA ILE A 373 -18.49 5.06 10.33
C ILE A 373 -19.46 6.16 9.86
N LEU A 374 -19.84 7.12 10.71
CA LEU A 374 -20.82 8.15 10.33
C LEU A 374 -20.33 9.05 9.20
N LEU A 375 -19.01 9.21 9.09
CA LEU A 375 -18.38 9.99 8.02
C LEU A 375 -17.89 9.12 6.87
N TRP A 376 -18.15 7.81 6.88
CA TRP A 376 -17.77 6.94 5.76
C TRP A 376 -18.81 7.02 4.63
N PRO A 377 -18.40 7.09 3.34
CA PRO A 377 -17.03 7.16 2.81
C PRO A 377 -16.46 8.59 2.69
N ASP A 378 -17.24 9.61 3.04
CA ASP A 378 -16.92 11.00 2.73
C ASP A 378 -15.68 11.56 3.42
N TRP A 379 -15.47 11.37 4.73
CA TRP A 379 -14.30 11.91 5.44
C TRP A 379 -13.96 11.11 6.70
N HIS A 380 -13.42 9.91 6.53
CA HIS A 380 -13.17 8.98 7.63
C HIS A 380 -11.69 8.89 8.02
N TYR A 381 -11.36 9.18 9.28
CA TYR A 381 -9.96 9.22 9.75
C TYR A 381 -9.22 7.89 9.62
N GLY A 382 -9.91 6.74 9.75
CA GLY A 382 -9.29 5.43 9.59
C GLY A 382 -8.76 5.11 8.18
N VAL A 383 -9.06 5.94 7.18
CA VAL A 383 -8.44 5.85 5.84
C VAL A 383 -7.54 7.05 5.53
N LEU A 384 -7.03 7.73 6.57
CA LEU A 384 -6.10 8.86 6.43
C LEU A 384 -4.91 8.55 5.51
N LEU A 385 -4.39 7.31 5.55
CA LEU A 385 -3.30 6.89 4.67
C LEU A 385 -3.69 7.01 3.18
N LEU A 386 -4.94 6.66 2.84
CA LEU A 386 -5.47 6.71 1.48
C LEU A 386 -5.68 8.17 1.04
N TYR A 387 -6.17 9.03 1.93
CA TYR A 387 -6.27 10.47 1.64
C TYR A 387 -4.90 11.13 1.47
N GLY A 388 -3.94 10.80 2.34
CA GLY A 388 -2.58 11.32 2.30
C GLY A 388 -1.88 10.95 1.00
N GLN A 389 -1.94 9.69 0.58
CA GLN A 389 -1.37 9.28 -0.71
C GLN A 389 -2.14 9.90 -1.88
N ASN A 390 -3.47 10.01 -1.83
CA ASN A 390 -4.25 10.54 -2.95
C ASN A 390 -3.88 11.99 -3.25
N LEU A 391 -3.72 12.79 -2.19
CA LEU A 391 -3.27 14.18 -2.29
C LEU A 391 -1.95 14.27 -3.06
N ILE A 392 -0.98 13.46 -2.66
CA ILE A 392 0.39 13.49 -3.20
C ILE A 392 0.49 12.88 -4.59
N MET A 393 -0.12 11.72 -4.80
CA MET A 393 -0.09 11.05 -6.09
C MET A 393 -0.77 11.89 -7.17
N ASN A 394 -1.82 12.64 -6.84
CA ASN A 394 -2.42 13.60 -7.77
C ASN A 394 -1.45 14.70 -8.18
N HIS A 395 -0.64 15.20 -7.25
CA HIS A 395 0.42 16.14 -7.57
C HIS A 395 1.47 15.52 -8.50
N LEU A 396 1.94 14.31 -8.19
CA LEU A 396 2.93 13.60 -9.00
C LEU A 396 2.43 13.26 -10.42
N ILE A 397 1.14 12.91 -10.55
CA ILE A 397 0.47 12.71 -11.86
C ILE A 397 0.45 14.03 -12.64
N LYS A 398 -0.08 15.09 -12.03
CA LYS A 398 -0.31 16.36 -12.72
C LYS A 398 1.00 17.03 -13.13
N THR A 399 2.05 16.88 -12.32
CA THR A 399 3.40 17.38 -12.61
C THR A 399 4.26 16.42 -13.44
N GLN A 400 3.74 15.23 -13.78
CA GLN A 400 4.44 14.20 -14.56
C GLN A 400 5.77 13.76 -13.95
N GLN A 401 5.87 13.78 -12.63
CA GLN A 401 7.07 13.32 -11.93
C GLN A 401 7.14 11.80 -11.84
N LEU A 402 5.98 11.13 -11.81
CA LEU A 402 5.84 9.68 -11.93
C LEU A 402 4.67 9.34 -12.86
N ASN A 403 4.77 8.22 -13.57
CA ASN A 403 3.66 7.66 -14.29
C ASN A 403 2.85 6.75 -13.36
N ILE A 404 1.85 7.31 -12.68
CA ILE A 404 1.03 6.53 -11.74
C ILE A 404 -0.05 5.76 -12.49
N ILE A 405 0.07 4.43 -12.48
CA ILE A 405 -0.82 3.52 -13.20
C ILE A 405 -1.76 2.84 -12.20
N LYS A 406 -3.06 3.07 -12.38
CA LYS A 406 -4.11 2.40 -11.60
C LYS A 406 -4.38 1.02 -12.18
N MET A 407 -4.06 -0.02 -11.41
CA MET A 407 -4.27 -1.42 -11.80
C MET A 407 -5.47 -2.02 -11.06
N ILE A 408 -6.60 -1.33 -11.01
CA ILE A 408 -7.75 -1.72 -10.16
C ILE A 408 -8.33 -3.12 -10.48
N GLU A 409 -8.08 -3.65 -11.67
CA GLU A 409 -8.52 -4.97 -12.10
C GLU A 409 -7.49 -6.08 -11.85
N TYR A 410 -6.28 -5.73 -11.41
CA TYR A 410 -5.14 -6.66 -11.30
C TYR A 410 -4.44 -6.60 -9.94
N LEU A 411 -4.37 -5.42 -9.33
CA LEU A 411 -3.84 -5.17 -8.00
C LEU A 411 -4.97 -4.82 -7.01
N ASP A 412 -4.94 -5.47 -5.85
CA ASP A 412 -6.05 -5.47 -4.88
C ASP A 412 -7.35 -5.99 -5.49
N TYR A 413 -7.23 -7.06 -6.26
CA TYR A 413 -8.36 -7.76 -6.83
C TYR A 413 -9.21 -8.38 -5.72
N PRO A 414 -10.55 -8.22 -5.70
CA PRO A 414 -11.35 -8.74 -4.59
C PRO A 414 -11.32 -10.27 -4.51
N SER A 415 -11.00 -10.79 -3.31
CA SER A 415 -10.92 -12.24 -3.06
C SER A 415 -12.19 -13.02 -3.34
N HIS A 416 -13.37 -12.41 -3.40
CA HIS A 416 -14.63 -13.12 -3.65
C HIS A 416 -14.99 -13.24 -5.14
N TYR A 417 -14.24 -12.60 -6.04
CA TYR A 417 -14.54 -12.60 -7.47
C TYR A 417 -14.09 -13.89 -8.20
N ASN A 418 -14.52 -14.01 -9.46
CA ASN A 418 -14.39 -15.21 -10.31
C ASN A 418 -13.38 -15.03 -11.46
N THR A 419 -12.22 -14.43 -11.23
CA THR A 419 -11.15 -14.39 -12.24
C THR A 419 -10.07 -15.42 -11.94
N ASP A 420 -9.52 -16.01 -12.98
CA ASP A 420 -8.36 -16.91 -12.92
C ASP A 420 -7.14 -16.17 -12.34
N VAL A 421 -6.49 -16.76 -11.34
CA VAL A 421 -5.31 -16.21 -10.66
C VAL A 421 -4.08 -16.06 -11.56
N HIS A 422 -4.08 -16.68 -12.74
CA HIS A 422 -3.06 -16.47 -13.77
C HIS A 422 -3.29 -15.18 -14.58
N LYS A 423 -4.38 -14.44 -14.32
CA LYS A 423 -4.73 -13.19 -15.00
C LYS A 423 -4.82 -11.98 -14.07
N ILE A 424 -4.54 -12.16 -12.78
CA ILE A 424 -4.57 -11.11 -11.75
C ILE A 424 -3.29 -11.19 -10.92
N ILE A 425 -2.77 -10.06 -10.42
CA ILE A 425 -1.44 -9.97 -9.81
C ILE A 425 -1.53 -10.11 -8.28
N HIS A 426 -2.55 -9.52 -7.68
CA HIS A 426 -2.62 -9.40 -6.23
C HIS A 426 -4.08 -9.41 -5.78
N ILE A 427 -4.41 -10.27 -4.81
CA ILE A 427 -5.77 -10.41 -4.29
C ILE A 427 -5.85 -9.77 -2.90
N HIS A 428 -6.89 -8.98 -2.64
CA HIS A 428 -7.16 -8.36 -1.34
C HIS A 428 -8.46 -8.87 -0.70
N VAL A 429 -8.45 -9.03 0.62
CA VAL A 429 -9.61 -9.45 1.40
C VAL A 429 -10.38 -8.23 1.92
N PHE A 430 -11.22 -7.68 1.03
CA PHE A 430 -12.16 -6.63 1.40
C PHE A 430 -13.20 -7.13 2.44
N HIS A 431 -13.72 -6.19 3.22
CA HIS A 431 -14.75 -6.46 4.20
C HIS A 431 -16.06 -6.90 3.49
N GLY A 432 -16.50 -8.14 3.73
CA GLY A 432 -17.71 -8.70 3.13
C GLY A 432 -18.01 -10.12 3.64
N GLY A 433 -19.15 -10.66 3.23
CA GLY A 433 -19.60 -12.02 3.56
C GLY A 433 -19.43 -13.04 2.42
N ASP A 434 -18.90 -12.61 1.28
CA ASP A 434 -18.80 -13.45 0.09
C ASP A 434 -17.66 -14.47 0.20
N MET A 435 -17.87 -15.66 -0.40
CA MET A 435 -17.07 -16.90 -0.35
C MET A 435 -15.94 -16.97 0.69
N PHE A 436 -14.86 -16.19 0.53
CA PHE A 436 -13.80 -16.04 1.53
C PHE A 436 -13.92 -14.70 2.26
N SER A 437 -14.29 -14.77 3.55
CA SER A 437 -14.32 -13.63 4.46
C SER A 437 -13.35 -13.86 5.62
N LYS A 438 -12.46 -12.89 5.89
CA LYS A 438 -11.54 -12.99 7.03
C LYS A 438 -12.25 -13.11 8.38
N PHE A 439 -13.45 -12.52 8.52
CA PHE A 439 -14.22 -12.59 9.76
C PHE A 439 -14.79 -14.00 9.97
N GLU A 440 -15.39 -14.55 8.93
CA GLU A 440 -15.89 -15.94 8.94
C GLU A 440 -14.77 -16.96 9.12
N PHE A 441 -13.59 -16.67 8.57
CA PHE A 441 -12.39 -17.49 8.74
C PHE A 441 -11.92 -17.51 10.19
N LYS A 442 -11.86 -16.34 10.83
CA LYS A 442 -11.55 -16.23 12.26
C LYS A 442 -12.60 -16.91 13.14
N ALA A 443 -13.87 -16.90 12.72
CA ALA A 443 -14.96 -17.59 13.41
C ALA A 443 -14.95 -19.12 13.19
N GLY A 444 -14.04 -19.66 12.37
CA GLY A 444 -13.89 -21.09 12.13
C GLY A 444 -14.88 -21.68 11.12
N LYS A 445 -15.62 -20.85 10.37
CA LYS A 445 -16.63 -21.32 9.39
C LYS A 445 -16.05 -22.26 8.34
N TYR A 446 -14.76 -22.13 8.04
CA TYR A 446 -14.08 -22.91 7.00
C TYR A 446 -13.29 -24.11 7.53
N ASP A 447 -13.31 -24.38 8.85
CA ASP A 447 -12.41 -25.34 9.49
C ASP A 447 -12.66 -26.79 9.06
N ASN A 448 -13.86 -27.09 8.58
CA ASN A 448 -14.27 -28.42 8.09
C ASN A 448 -14.29 -28.54 6.56
N LEU A 449 -13.94 -27.49 5.81
CA LEU A 449 -13.95 -27.53 4.35
C LEU A 449 -12.75 -28.31 3.79
N THR A 450 -12.95 -29.09 2.73
CA THR A 450 -11.84 -29.73 2.02
C THR A 450 -11.04 -28.69 1.23
N THR A 451 -9.73 -28.90 1.08
CA THR A 451 -8.88 -28.08 0.19
C THR A 451 -9.07 -28.43 -1.29
N SER A 452 -9.69 -29.59 -1.56
CA SER A 452 -10.22 -29.92 -2.89
C SER A 452 -11.44 -29.06 -3.15
N VAL A 453 -11.25 -28.04 -3.98
CA VAL A 453 -12.27 -27.08 -4.41
C VAL A 453 -12.40 -27.15 -5.92
N ASP A 454 -13.62 -27.08 -6.44
CA ASP A 454 -13.86 -27.00 -7.88
C ASP A 454 -13.25 -25.71 -8.42
N ASN A 455 -12.44 -25.79 -9.48
CA ASN A 455 -11.72 -24.66 -10.09
C ASN A 455 -10.76 -23.94 -9.11
N PRO A 456 -9.68 -24.61 -8.65
CA PRO A 456 -8.76 -24.08 -7.63
C PRO A 456 -8.02 -22.80 -8.04
N ASP A 457 -8.00 -22.49 -9.33
CA ASP A 457 -7.34 -21.30 -9.89
C ASP A 457 -8.26 -20.07 -9.95
N MET A 458 -9.52 -20.16 -9.52
CA MET A 458 -10.37 -18.98 -9.41
C MET A 458 -10.03 -18.22 -8.13
N ALA A 459 -9.93 -16.89 -8.19
CA ALA A 459 -9.48 -16.03 -7.09
C ALA A 459 -10.08 -16.39 -5.72
N LYS A 460 -11.40 -16.64 -5.67
CA LYS A 460 -12.11 -17.06 -4.45
C LYS A 460 -11.74 -18.42 -3.89
N TYR A 461 -11.56 -19.42 -4.74
CA TYR A 461 -11.19 -20.77 -4.34
C TYR A 461 -9.69 -20.84 -4.01
N TYR A 462 -8.88 -20.11 -4.78
CA TYR A 462 -7.46 -19.91 -4.51
C TYR A 462 -7.26 -19.27 -3.13
N SER A 463 -7.94 -18.16 -2.85
CA SER A 463 -7.87 -17.43 -1.57
C SER A 463 -8.27 -18.34 -0.40
N LEU A 464 -9.40 -19.05 -0.54
CA LEU A 464 -9.87 -19.98 0.47
C LEU A 464 -8.85 -21.11 0.72
N ARG A 465 -8.31 -21.71 -0.35
CA ARG A 465 -7.31 -22.77 -0.25
C ARG A 465 -6.05 -22.29 0.45
N MET A 466 -5.47 -21.15 0.04
CA MET A 466 -4.27 -20.58 0.66
C MET A 466 -4.49 -20.26 2.14
N ALA A 467 -5.68 -19.76 2.50
CA ALA A 467 -6.04 -19.47 3.89
C ALA A 467 -6.18 -20.74 4.74
N ILE A 468 -6.91 -21.75 4.24
CA ILE A 468 -7.10 -23.03 4.94
C ILE A 468 -5.76 -23.75 5.11
N GLU A 469 -4.96 -23.86 4.04
CA GLU A 469 -3.64 -24.48 4.10
C GLU A 469 -2.71 -23.72 5.04
N GLY A 470 -2.70 -22.39 4.95
CA GLY A 470 -1.97 -21.51 5.86
C GLY A 470 -2.33 -21.75 7.33
N LYS A 471 -3.59 -22.02 7.67
CA LYS A 471 -4.04 -22.34 9.04
C LYS A 471 -3.78 -23.80 9.45
N ARG A 472 -3.94 -24.76 8.55
CA ARG A 472 -3.83 -26.20 8.85
C ARG A 472 -2.39 -26.70 8.92
N MET A 473 -1.54 -26.27 8.01
CA MET A 473 -0.13 -26.66 7.99
C MET A 473 0.61 -25.95 9.13
N SER A 474 1.35 -26.70 9.94
CA SER A 474 2.29 -26.12 10.89
C SER A 474 3.30 -25.20 10.18
N CYS A 475 3.89 -24.26 10.92
CA CYS A 475 4.90 -23.37 10.36
C CYS A 475 6.10 -24.14 9.79
N GLN A 476 6.47 -25.27 10.40
CA GLN A 476 7.53 -26.16 9.91
C GLN A 476 7.18 -26.82 8.57
N GLU A 477 5.92 -27.23 8.39
CA GLU A 477 5.44 -27.77 7.10
C GLU A 477 5.46 -26.70 6.00
N LEU A 478 5.02 -25.47 6.30
CA LEU A 478 5.10 -24.35 5.37
C LEU A 478 6.55 -24.04 4.97
N ASN A 479 7.47 -23.99 5.93
CA ASN A 479 8.89 -23.79 5.64
C ASN A 479 9.46 -24.94 4.78
N LYS A 480 9.10 -26.20 5.08
CA LYS A 480 9.53 -27.35 4.27
C LYS A 480 9.04 -27.24 2.82
N LEU A 481 7.81 -26.76 2.60
CA LEU A 481 7.30 -26.50 1.25
C LEU A 481 8.12 -25.44 0.53
N LEU A 482 8.47 -24.33 1.19
CA LEU A 482 9.35 -23.30 0.61
C LEU A 482 10.68 -23.88 0.12
N TRP A 483 11.31 -24.76 0.91
CA TRP A 483 12.57 -25.41 0.54
C TRP A 483 12.43 -26.33 -0.67
N ILE A 484 11.35 -27.13 -0.72
CA ILE A 484 11.08 -28.01 -1.86
C ILE A 484 10.93 -27.20 -3.15
N GLU A 485 10.19 -26.09 -3.10
CA GLU A 485 9.99 -25.23 -4.28
C GLU A 485 11.24 -24.44 -4.65
N SER A 486 12.10 -24.11 -3.69
CA SER A 486 13.37 -23.44 -3.96
C SER A 486 14.39 -24.39 -4.59
N ALA A 487 14.42 -25.65 -4.15
CA ALA A 487 15.35 -26.67 -4.64
C ALA A 487 15.01 -27.20 -6.04
N SER A 488 13.75 -27.14 -6.46
CA SER A 488 13.34 -27.52 -7.83
C SER A 488 13.82 -26.54 -8.92
N LYS A 489 14.39 -25.39 -8.51
CA LYS A 489 14.79 -24.28 -9.39
C LYS A 489 16.29 -23.96 -9.41
N SER A 490 17.05 -24.53 -8.48
CA SER A 490 18.52 -24.49 -8.47
C SER A 490 19.07 -25.52 -9.43
#